data_AF-A0A8X6T288-F1
#
_entry.id   AF-A0A8X6T288-F1
#
_cell.length_a   1.000
_cell.length_b   1.000
_cell.length_c   1.000
_cell.angle_alpha   90.00
_cell.angle_beta   90.00
_cell.angle_gamma   90.00
#
_symmetry.space_group_name_H-M   'P 1'
#
loop_
_entity.id
_entity.type
_entity.pdbx_description
1 polymer ?
#
loop_
_entity_poly.entity_id
_entity_poly.type
_entity_poly.pdbx_seq_one_letter_code
_entity_poly.pdbx_strand_id
1 'polypeptide(L)'
;MNPKPRSARWISACYPPSEWDTPECKIINDDYFVHNLTSNVLFTSATKMIPSDAIIIEIAPHFLLRSLVKRTVGSKATYFGLMKRDEEESLQYFMNSLGE
;
A
#
# COMPACT_ATOMS: atom_id res chain seq x y z
N MET A 1 18.58 16.19 -10.05
CA MET A 1 17.22 15.62 -10.19
C MET A 1 16.20 16.69 -9.85
N ASN A 2 14.96 16.58 -10.33
CA ASN A 2 13.87 17.50 -9.96
C ASN A 2 12.78 16.71 -9.22
N PRO A 3 12.88 16.56 -7.88
CA PRO A 3 11.92 15.81 -7.08
C PRO A 3 10.49 16.31 -7.27
N LYS A 4 9.53 15.38 -7.33
CA LYS A 4 8.12 15.71 -7.55
C LYS A 4 7.34 15.63 -6.24
N PRO A 5 6.31 16.46 -6.06
CA PRO A 5 5.42 16.35 -4.92
C PRO A 5 4.60 15.06 -4.98
N ARG A 6 4.35 14.47 -3.82
CA ARG A 6 3.35 13.41 -3.63
C ARG A 6 1.96 13.98 -3.85
N SER A 7 1.11 13.22 -4.53
CA SER A 7 -0.31 13.54 -4.59
C SER A 7 -1.01 13.10 -3.30
N ALA A 8 -2.14 13.73 -2.97
CA ALA A 8 -2.98 13.34 -1.83
C ALA A 8 -3.50 11.88 -1.91
N ARG A 9 -3.47 11.26 -3.11
CA ARG A 9 -3.82 9.84 -3.29
C ARG A 9 -2.77 8.87 -2.73
N TRP A 10 -1.53 9.33 -2.54
CA TRP A 10 -0.47 8.49 -1.97
C TRP A 10 -0.32 8.77 -0.47
N ILE A 11 -0.93 7.91 0.33
CA ILE A 11 -0.85 7.94 1.80
C ILE A 11 0.55 7.50 2.26
N SER A 12 1.21 8.28 3.14
CA SER A 12 2.52 7.87 3.66
C SER A 12 2.34 6.79 4.71
N ALA A 13 3.20 5.78 4.66
CA ALA A 13 3.34 4.81 5.74
C ALA A 13 4.67 4.96 6.50
N CYS A 14 5.52 5.94 6.18
CA CYS A 14 6.73 6.24 6.98
C CYS A 14 6.62 7.52 7.80
N TYR A 15 5.68 8.43 7.47
CA TYR A 15 5.36 9.60 8.28
C TYR A 15 3.98 9.48 8.94
N PRO A 16 3.81 9.93 10.20
CA PRO A 16 2.51 9.98 10.84
C PRO A 16 1.60 11.03 10.17
N PRO A 17 0.26 10.90 10.26
CA PRO A 17 -0.68 11.84 9.65
C PRO A 17 -0.46 13.31 10.04
N SER A 18 0.01 13.56 11.27
CA SER A 18 0.36 14.90 11.76
C SER A 18 1.49 15.57 10.97
N GLU A 19 2.30 14.78 10.26
CA GLU A 19 3.47 15.24 9.51
C GLU A 19 3.27 15.15 8.00
N TRP A 20 2.09 14.75 7.51
CA TRP A 20 1.87 14.63 6.06
C TRP A 20 1.97 15.95 5.31
N ASP A 21 1.77 17.06 6.01
CA ASP A 21 1.85 18.40 5.45
C ASP A 21 3.24 19.02 5.46
N THR A 22 4.25 18.37 6.04
CA THR A 22 5.60 18.90 6.07
C THR A 22 6.29 18.78 4.70
N PRO A 23 7.28 19.65 4.39
CA PRO A 23 8.03 19.57 3.15
C PRO A 23 8.69 18.20 2.91
N GLU A 24 9.19 17.56 3.97
CA GLU A 24 9.89 16.27 3.94
C GLU A 24 8.95 15.14 3.51
N CYS A 25 7.70 15.16 3.99
CA CYS A 25 6.71 14.17 3.58
C CYS A 25 6.09 14.48 2.21
N LYS A 26 6.02 15.76 1.81
CA LYS A 26 5.40 16.20 0.55
C LYS A 26 6.24 15.94 -0.69
N ILE A 27 7.57 15.90 -0.59
CA ILE A 27 8.46 15.74 -1.75
C ILE A 27 9.09 14.34 -1.74
N ILE A 28 9.06 13.63 -2.87
CA ILE A 28 9.75 12.34 -3.00
C ILE A 28 11.18 12.57 -3.49
N ASN A 29 12.10 12.68 -2.54
CA ASN A 29 13.54 12.76 -2.78
C ASN A 29 14.27 11.58 -2.10
N ASP A 30 15.60 11.62 -2.16
CA ASP A 30 16.51 10.73 -1.45
C ASP A 30 16.25 10.69 0.05
N ASP A 31 16.07 11.84 0.71
CA ASP A 31 15.77 11.88 2.14
C ASP A 31 14.47 11.12 2.49
N TYR A 32 13.42 11.25 1.67
CA TYR A 32 12.17 10.51 1.85
C TYR A 32 12.39 9.00 1.77
N PHE A 33 13.20 8.52 0.81
CA PHE A 33 13.51 7.10 0.67
C PHE A 33 14.38 6.59 1.83
N VAL A 34 15.36 7.38 2.27
CA VAL A 34 16.18 7.05 3.46
C VAL A 34 15.31 7.00 4.72
N HIS A 35 14.40 7.96 4.88
CA HIS A 35 13.45 7.97 6.00
C HIS A 35 12.52 6.75 5.95
N ASN A 36 12.00 6.39 4.77
CA ASN A 36 11.21 5.18 4.60
C ASN A 36 11.96 3.90 5.00
N LEU A 37 13.26 3.81 4.68
CA LEU A 37 14.09 2.66 5.00
C LEU A 37 14.46 2.57 6.50
N THR A 38 14.64 3.72 7.15
CA THR A 38 15.16 3.79 8.53
C THR A 38 14.06 3.96 9.59
N SER A 39 12.85 4.31 9.19
CA SER A 39 11.71 4.55 10.09
C SER A 39 10.75 3.36 10.13
N ASN A 40 9.94 3.29 11.18
CA ASN A 40 8.90 2.29 11.31
C ASN A 40 7.82 2.46 10.23
N VAL A 41 7.34 1.34 9.69
CA VAL A 41 6.21 1.34 8.75
C VAL A 41 4.88 1.41 9.52
N LEU A 42 4.21 2.55 9.43
CA LEU A 42 2.91 2.88 10.05
C LEU A 42 1.72 2.30 9.25
N PHE A 43 1.80 1.04 8.83
CA PHE A 43 0.84 0.42 7.92
C PHE A 43 -0.60 0.42 8.44
N THR A 44 -0.80 0.10 9.72
CA THR A 44 -2.13 0.11 10.34
C THR A 44 -2.76 1.51 10.35
N SER A 45 -1.95 2.54 10.58
CA SER A 45 -2.43 3.93 10.55
C SER A 45 -2.81 4.35 9.13
N ALA A 46 -1.97 4.00 8.15
CA ALA A 46 -2.25 4.30 6.74
C ALA A 46 -3.51 3.59 6.23
N THR A 47 -3.69 2.30 6.55
CA THR A 47 -4.85 1.52 6.09
C THR A 47 -6.19 1.97 6.68
N LYS A 48 -6.20 2.64 7.84
CA LYS A 48 -7.42 3.24 8.41
C LYS A 48 -8.01 4.36 7.55
N MET A 49 -7.24 4.93 6.62
CA MET A 49 -7.72 5.95 5.68
C MET A 49 -8.49 5.35 4.50
N ILE A 50 -8.44 4.03 4.32
CA ILE A 50 -9.09 3.33 3.21
C ILE A 50 -10.60 3.23 3.51
N PRO A 51 -11.49 3.55 2.56
CA PRO A 51 -12.93 3.34 2.72
C PRO A 51 -13.27 1.88 3.06
N SER A 52 -14.28 1.69 3.92
CA SER A 52 -14.62 0.35 4.45
C SER A 52 -15.10 -0.66 3.40
N ASP A 53 -15.57 -0.17 2.25
CA ASP A 53 -16.11 -0.91 1.11
C ASP A 53 -15.18 -0.88 -0.11
N ALA A 54 -13.91 -0.53 0.10
CA ALA A 54 -12.93 -0.43 -0.97
C ALA A 54 -12.61 -1.78 -1.63
N ILE A 55 -12.30 -1.73 -2.92
CA ILE A 55 -11.57 -2.79 -3.62
C ILE A 55 -10.07 -2.57 -3.41
N ILE A 56 -9.39 -3.59 -2.87
CA ILE A 56 -7.98 -3.54 -2.52
C ILE A 56 -7.22 -4.54 -3.38
N ILE A 57 -6.23 -4.04 -4.10
CA ILE A 57 -5.37 -4.84 -4.99
C ILE A 57 -3.96 -4.84 -4.39
N GLU A 58 -3.45 -6.00 -3.99
CA GLU A 58 -2.07 -6.14 -3.52
C GLU A 58 -1.11 -6.34 -4.69
N ILE A 59 -0.21 -5.37 -4.86
CA ILE A 59 0.87 -5.42 -5.85
C ILE A 59 2.12 -5.97 -5.16
N ALA A 60 2.27 -7.29 -5.21
CA ALA A 60 3.40 -8.02 -4.64
C ALA A 60 3.60 -9.35 -5.38
N PRO A 61 4.81 -9.93 -5.39
CA PRO A 61 5.08 -11.25 -5.98
C PRO A 61 4.39 -12.40 -5.22
N HIS A 62 3.91 -12.12 -4.00
CA HIS A 62 3.06 -13.00 -3.22
C HIS A 62 2.21 -12.15 -2.29
N PHE A 63 0.89 -12.36 -2.30
CA PHE A 63 0.01 -11.63 -1.39
C PHE A 63 0.21 -12.07 0.07
N LEU A 64 0.47 -11.13 0.98
CA LEU A 64 0.69 -11.41 2.41
C LEU A 64 -0.20 -10.56 3.33
N LEU A 65 -0.76 -9.46 2.83
CA LEU A 65 -1.37 -8.44 3.68
C LEU A 65 -2.87 -8.64 3.91
N ARG A 66 -3.49 -9.66 3.29
CA ARG A 66 -4.95 -9.90 3.31
C ARG A 66 -5.53 -9.90 4.72
N SER A 67 -4.95 -10.68 5.62
CA SER A 67 -5.44 -10.81 7.01
C SER A 67 -5.29 -9.50 7.79
N LEU A 68 -4.24 -8.72 7.52
CA LEU A 68 -4.01 -7.44 8.18
C LEU A 68 -4.99 -6.39 7.67
N VAL A 69 -5.15 -6.29 6.35
CA VAL A 69 -6.10 -5.37 5.70
C VAL A 69 -7.53 -5.66 6.12
N LYS A 70 -7.95 -6.94 6.18
CA LYS A 70 -9.28 -7.31 6.67
C LYS A 70 -9.53 -6.86 8.12
N ARG A 71 -8.49 -6.85 8.97
CA ARG A 71 -8.59 -6.35 10.35
C ARG A 71 -8.66 -4.82 10.43
N THR A 72 -7.96 -4.10 9.55
CA THR A 72 -7.87 -2.63 9.64
C THR A 72 -8.94 -1.90 8.85
N VAL A 73 -9.30 -2.39 7.66
CA VAL A 73 -10.31 -1.78 6.77
C VAL A 73 -11.72 -2.32 7.05
N GLY A 74 -11.81 -3.59 7.46
CA GLY A 74 -13.06 -4.26 7.81
C GLY A 74 -13.49 -5.33 6.81
N SER A 75 -14.61 -5.99 7.11
CA SER A 75 -15.09 -7.15 6.36
C SER A 75 -15.85 -6.83 5.07
N LYS A 76 -16.21 -5.54 4.85
CA LYS A 76 -16.92 -5.09 3.63
C LYS A 76 -15.96 -4.83 2.46
N ALA A 77 -14.67 -4.72 2.70
CA ALA A 77 -13.67 -4.52 1.66
C ALA A 77 -13.40 -5.82 0.91
N THR A 78 -13.27 -5.71 -0.42
CA THR A 78 -12.87 -6.82 -1.29
C THR A 78 -11.37 -6.79 -1.48
N TYR A 79 -10.71 -7.95 -1.44
CA TYR A 79 -9.26 -8.06 -1.48
C TYR A 79 -8.80 -9.04 -2.54
N PHE A 80 -7.98 -8.54 -3.47
CA PHE A 80 -7.38 -9.29 -4.57
C PHE A 80 -5.85 -9.28 -4.44
N GLY A 81 -5.25 -10.47 -4.42
CA GLY A 81 -3.81 -10.64 -4.54
C GLY A 81 -3.45 -10.94 -5.99
N LEU A 82 -2.52 -10.18 -6.58
CA LEU A 82 -2.16 -10.33 -8.00
C LEU A 82 -1.23 -11.51 -8.28
N MET A 83 -0.44 -11.95 -7.30
CA MET A 83 0.49 -13.06 -7.45
C MET A 83 0.54 -13.90 -6.18
N LYS A 84 0.90 -15.17 -6.33
CA LYS A 84 1.01 -16.14 -5.24
C LYS A 84 2.30 -16.92 -5.42
N ARG A 85 3.10 -17.03 -4.36
CA ARG A 85 4.32 -17.84 -4.37
C ARG A 85 3.96 -19.31 -4.61
N ASP A 86 4.84 -20.02 -5.31
CA ASP A 86 4.69 -21.43 -5.65
C ASP A 86 3.50 -21.74 -6.57
N GLU A 87 2.99 -20.72 -7.27
CA GLU A 87 1.95 -20.87 -8.29
C GLU A 87 2.59 -21.17 -9.66
N GLU A 88 2.35 -22.39 -10.15
CA GLU A 88 2.94 -22.88 -11.42
C GLU A 88 2.51 -22.02 -12.62
N GLU A 89 1.24 -21.61 -12.65
CA GLU A 89 0.64 -20.83 -13.74
C GLU A 89 0.40 -19.38 -13.30
N SER A 90 1.47 -18.67 -12.94
CA SER A 90 1.40 -17.29 -12.41
C SER A 90 0.65 -16.32 -13.33
N LEU A 91 0.74 -16.49 -14.66
CA LEU A 91 -0.03 -15.68 -15.62
C LEU A 91 -1.53 -15.98 -15.53
N GLN A 92 -1.92 -17.26 -15.48
CA GLN A 92 -3.31 -17.65 -15.34
C GLN A 92 -3.89 -17.16 -14.01
N TYR A 93 -3.13 -17.29 -12.91
CA TYR A 93 -3.52 -16.75 -11.60
C TYR A 93 -3.76 -15.24 -11.68
N PHE A 94 -2.83 -14.48 -12.25
CA PHE A 94 -2.98 -13.04 -12.44
C PHE A 94 -4.21 -12.68 -13.27
N MET A 95 -4.42 -13.36 -14.40
CA MET A 95 -5.57 -13.12 -15.29
C MET A 95 -6.90 -13.48 -14.61
N ASN A 96 -6.93 -14.55 -13.79
CA ASN A 96 -8.08 -14.89 -12.98
C ASN A 96 -8.38 -13.81 -11.94
N SER A 97 -7.36 -13.33 -11.20
CA SER A 97 -7.52 -12.24 -10.22
C SER A 97 -8.02 -10.93 -10.84
N LEU A 98 -7.71 -10.67 -12.12
CA LEU A 98 -8.24 -9.51 -12.85
C LEU A 98 -9.69 -9.69 -13.34
N GLY A 99 -10.14 -10.92 -13.48
CA GLY A 99 -11.48 -11.26 -13.97
C GLY A 99 -12.54 -11.41 -12.87
N GLU A 100 -12.13 -11.43 -11.60
CA GLU A 100 -13.04 -11.40 -10.42
C GLU A 100 -13.74 -10.04 -10.26
#